data_AF-A0A552G104-F1
#
_entry.id   AF-A0A552G104-F1
#
_cell.length_a   1.000
_cell.length_b   1.000
_cell.length_c   1.000
_cell.angle_alpha   90.00
_cell.angle_beta   90.00
_cell.angle_gamma   90.00
#
_symmetry.space_group_name_H-M   'P 1'
#
loop_
_entity.id
_entity.type
_entity.pdbx_description
1 polymer ?
#
loop_
_entity_poly.entity_id
_entity_poly.type
_entity_poly.pdbx_seq_one_letter_code
_entity_poly.pdbx_strand_id
1 'polypeptide(L)'
;MGGKFRDFFPAQAKEYVELSLCKCDNVPNFGRTLQEWIQQALTVAKIDIFSITPEIAIRAVNLSPIHKDPFDRIIMATALAYGGKLASIDHLFPKYVEIKDHLMERAK
;
A
#
# COMPACT_ATOMS: atom_id res chain seq x y z
N MET A 1 -14.07 3.44 16.63
CA MET A 1 -14.86 3.74 15.42
C MET A 1 -14.23 3.01 14.26
N GLY A 2 -14.78 1.86 13.88
CA GLY A 2 -14.26 1.03 12.79
C GLY A 2 -14.98 1.37 11.49
N GLY A 3 -14.37 2.23 10.67
CA GLY A 3 -14.79 2.40 9.28
C GLY A 3 -14.34 1.19 8.48
N LYS A 4 -15.20 0.63 7.63
CA LYS A 4 -14.82 -0.49 6.77
C LYS A 4 -13.97 0.10 5.65
N PHE A 5 -12.81 -0.51 5.40
CA PHE A 5 -11.90 -0.13 4.31
C PHE A 5 -12.60 0.00 2.94
N ARG A 6 -13.73 -0.69 2.76
CA ARG A 6 -14.60 -0.64 1.57
C ARG A 6 -15.34 0.68 1.35
N ASP A 7 -15.47 1.52 2.37
CA ASP A 7 -16.23 2.77 2.27
C ASP A 7 -15.43 3.87 1.54
N PHE A 8 -14.16 3.61 1.20
CA PHE A 8 -13.23 4.58 0.63
C PHE A 8 -13.00 4.47 -0.89
N PHE A 9 -13.57 3.47 -1.59
CA PHE A 9 -13.18 3.16 -2.97
C PHE A 9 -14.36 2.94 -3.93
N PRO A 10 -14.47 3.73 -5.02
CA PRO A 10 -15.51 3.55 -6.04
C PRO A 10 -15.22 2.36 -6.98
N ALA A 11 -16.28 1.67 -7.39
CA ALA A 11 -16.24 0.32 -7.97
C ALA A 11 -15.75 0.18 -9.44
N GLN A 12 -15.17 1.20 -10.08
CA GLN A 12 -15.09 1.23 -11.56
C GLN A 12 -13.78 1.67 -12.22
N ALA A 13 -12.70 1.84 -11.48
CA ALA A 13 -11.37 1.93 -12.09
C ALA A 13 -10.56 0.69 -11.71
N LYS A 14 -9.73 0.19 -12.63
CA LYS A 14 -8.70 -0.82 -12.31
C LYS A 14 -7.64 -0.12 -11.44
N GLU A 15 -8.00 0.12 -10.20
CA GLU A 15 -7.19 0.81 -9.19
C GLU A 15 -6.42 -0.25 -8.42
N TYR A 16 -5.15 -0.42 -8.78
CA TYR A 16 -4.23 -1.22 -7.99
C TYR A 16 -3.84 -0.40 -6.77
N VAL A 17 -4.44 -0.73 -5.62
CA VAL A 17 -4.17 -0.08 -4.34
C VAL A 17 -3.12 -0.89 -3.60
N GLU A 18 -1.93 -0.33 -3.41
CA GLU A 18 -0.96 -0.90 -2.49
C GLU A 18 -1.28 -0.46 -1.07
N LEU A 19 -1.43 -1.44 -0.18
CA LEU A 19 -1.76 -1.26 1.23
C LEU A 19 -0.47 -1.21 2.05
N SER A 20 -0.09 -0.02 2.51
CA SER A 20 0.97 0.14 3.50
C SER A 20 0.57 -0.52 4.82
N LEU A 21 1.47 -1.33 5.39
CA LEU A 21 1.30 -2.07 6.64
C LEU A 21 0.89 -1.13 7.79
N CYS A 22 -0.36 -1.24 8.22
CA CYS A 22 -0.79 -0.64 9.47
C CYS A 22 -0.25 -1.50 10.62
N LYS A 23 0.62 -0.94 11.45
CA LYS A 23 1.07 -1.57 12.69
C LYS A 23 -0.15 -1.78 13.60
N CYS A 24 -0.61 -3.01 13.76
CA CYS A 24 -1.57 -3.35 14.80
C CYS A 24 -0.80 -3.55 16.12
N ASP A 25 -0.78 -2.52 16.98
CA ASP A 25 -0.16 -2.61 18.32
C ASP A 25 -0.89 -3.60 19.25
N ASN A 26 -2.06 -4.12 18.83
CA ASN A 26 -2.76 -5.22 19.47
C ASN A 26 -3.07 -6.29 18.42
N VAL A 27 -2.23 -7.31 18.26
CA VAL A 27 -2.61 -8.52 17.52
C VAL A 27 -3.74 -9.17 18.33
N PRO A 28 -4.99 -9.17 17.87
CA PRO A 28 -6.06 -9.70 18.68
C PRO A 28 -5.88 -11.21 18.80
N ASN A 29 -5.80 -11.72 20.03
CA ASN A 29 -5.69 -13.16 20.28
C ASN A 29 -7.03 -13.84 19.96
N PHE A 30 -7.20 -14.23 18.69
CA PHE A 30 -8.39 -14.94 18.19
C PHE A 30 -8.25 -16.47 18.24
N GLY A 31 -7.22 -17.01 18.93
CA GLY A 31 -6.89 -18.44 18.85
C GLY A 31 -6.36 -18.86 17.46
N ARG A 32 -5.76 -17.92 16.71
CA ARG A 32 -5.22 -18.12 15.36
C ARG A 32 -3.81 -17.55 15.29
N THR A 33 -2.98 -18.10 14.42
CA THR A 33 -1.64 -17.57 14.13
C THR A 33 -1.73 -16.25 13.36
N LEU A 34 -0.66 -15.45 13.42
CA LEU A 34 -0.57 -14.19 12.67
C LEU A 34 -0.71 -14.43 11.15
N GLN A 35 -0.13 -15.53 10.65
CA GLN A 35 -0.21 -15.90 9.23
C GLN A 35 -1.65 -16.16 8.79
N GLU A 36 -2.43 -16.91 9.59
CA GLU A 36 -3.84 -17.18 9.30
C GLU A 36 -4.67 -15.89 9.32
N TRP A 37 -4.40 -15.00 10.27
CA TRP A 37 -5.08 -13.71 10.34
C TRP A 37 -4.79 -12.85 9.11
N ILE A 38 -3.53 -12.75 8.67
CA ILE A 38 -3.13 -12.02 7.45
C ILE A 38 -3.81 -12.64 6.23
N GLN A 39 -3.73 -13.96 6.07
CA GLN A 39 -4.31 -14.65 4.91
C GLN A 39 -5.83 -14.43 4.83
N GLN A 40 -6.52 -14.50 5.97
CA GLN A 40 -7.95 -14.24 6.03
C GLN A 40 -8.28 -12.77 5.70
N ALA A 41 -7.51 -11.81 6.21
CA ALA A 41 -7.72 -10.39 5.93
C ALA A 41 -7.57 -10.10 4.43
N LEU A 42 -6.52 -10.62 3.79
CA LEU A 42 -6.28 -10.48 2.35
C LEU A 42 -7.43 -11.09 1.53
N THR A 43 -7.90 -12.27 1.92
CA THR A 43 -8.97 -13.00 1.23
C THR A 43 -10.30 -12.24 1.31
N VAL A 44 -10.67 -11.74 2.50
CA VAL A 44 -11.92 -10.99 2.72
C VAL A 44 -11.91 -9.64 2.00
N ALA A 45 -10.75 -8.97 2.00
CA ALA A 45 -10.56 -7.69 1.34
C ALA A 45 -10.35 -7.81 -0.18
N LYS A 46 -10.13 -9.02 -0.72
CA LYS A 46 -9.83 -9.28 -2.13
C LYS A 46 -8.59 -8.50 -2.60
N ILE A 47 -7.53 -8.56 -1.81
CA ILE A 47 -6.25 -7.91 -2.10
C ILE A 47 -5.32 -8.94 -2.75
N ASP A 48 -4.73 -8.56 -3.88
CA ASP A 48 -3.67 -9.33 -4.52
C ASP A 48 -2.30 -8.91 -3.97
N ILE A 49 -1.39 -9.87 -3.78
CA ILE A 49 -0.01 -9.62 -3.35
C ILE A 49 0.89 -9.53 -4.58
N PHE A 50 1.63 -8.45 -4.70
CA PHE A 50 2.66 -8.30 -5.73
C PHE A 50 4.03 -8.75 -5.23
N SER A 51 4.77 -9.45 -6.08
CA SER A 51 6.16 -9.83 -5.81
C SER A 51 7.11 -8.69 -6.17
N ILE A 52 8.16 -8.53 -5.36
CA ILE A 52 9.24 -7.59 -5.65
C ILE A 52 10.13 -8.21 -6.73
N THR A 53 10.13 -7.61 -7.92
CA THR A 53 11.01 -8.03 -9.02
C THR A 53 12.32 -7.21 -9.02
N PRO A 54 13.37 -7.67 -9.71
CA PRO A 54 14.61 -6.90 -9.85
C PRO A 54 14.38 -5.49 -10.42
N GLU A 55 13.46 -5.34 -11.37
CA GLU A 55 13.13 -4.05 -11.98
C GLU A 55 12.51 -3.08 -10.95
N ILE A 56 11.63 -3.59 -10.09
CA ILE A 56 11.04 -2.82 -8.97
C ILE A 56 12.15 -2.41 -7.99
N ALA A 57 13.05 -3.33 -7.62
CA ALA A 57 14.14 -3.03 -6.71
C ALA A 57 15.11 -1.96 -7.27
N ILE A 58 15.48 -2.07 -8.55
CA ILE A 58 16.31 -1.08 -9.24
C ILE A 58 15.60 0.28 -9.32
N ARG A 59 14.30 0.28 -9.63
CA ARG A 59 13.52 1.51 -9.68
C ARG A 59 13.45 2.16 -8.30
N ALA A 60 13.25 1.38 -7.24
CA ALA A 60 13.18 1.87 -5.88
C ALA A 60 14.46 2.62 -5.48
N VAL A 61 15.64 2.09 -5.80
CA VAL A 61 16.93 2.76 -5.48
C VAL A 61 17.21 4.02 -6.30
N ASN A 62 16.55 4.19 -7.43
CA ASN A 62 16.69 5.37 -8.30
C ASN A 62 15.67 6.48 -8.03
N LEU A 63 14.67 6.25 -7.16
CA LEU A 63 13.74 7.29 -6.72
C LEU A 63 14.44 8.37 -5.89
N SER A 64 13.88 9.59 -5.89
CA SER A 64 14.40 10.70 -5.09
C SER A 64 14.60 10.31 -3.61
N PRO A 65 15.71 10.71 -2.97
CA PRO A 65 16.03 10.32 -1.59
C PRO A 65 15.28 11.19 -0.56
N ILE A 66 13.95 11.30 -0.69
CA ILE A 66 13.11 12.10 0.23
C ILE A 66 12.85 11.33 1.53
N HIS A 67 12.61 10.01 1.46
CA HIS A 67 12.48 9.13 2.63
C HIS A 67 13.77 8.37 2.90
N LYS A 68 13.93 7.96 4.16
CA LYS A 68 14.99 7.04 4.59
C LYS A 68 14.51 5.58 4.63
N ASP A 69 13.21 5.32 4.42
CA ASP A 69 12.66 3.98 4.48
C ASP A 69 12.80 3.27 3.10
N PRO A 70 13.56 2.17 3.00
CA PRO A 70 13.67 1.40 1.77
C PRO A 70 12.35 0.73 1.35
N PHE A 71 11.45 0.40 2.28
CA PHE A 71 10.19 -0.27 1.97
C PHE A 71 9.20 0.68 1.29
N ASP A 72 9.08 1.93 1.76
CA ASP A 72 8.25 2.94 1.09
C ASP A 72 8.69 3.17 -0.36
N ARG A 73 9.99 3.11 -0.62
CA ARG A 73 10.53 3.23 -1.98
C ARG A 73 10.17 2.04 -2.86
N ILE A 74 10.15 0.83 -2.30
CA ILE A 74 9.70 -0.38 -3.00
C ILE A 74 8.20 -0.29 -3.30
N ILE A 75 7.40 0.15 -2.33
CA ILE A 75 5.95 0.38 -2.49
C ILE A 75 5.72 1.37 -3.65
N MET A 76 6.36 2.53 -3.60
CA MET A 76 6.24 3.52 -4.69
C MET A 76 6.69 2.96 -6.04
N ALA A 77 7.83 2.26 -6.08
CA ALA A 77 8.35 1.68 -7.32
C ALA A 77 7.40 0.64 -7.89
N THR A 78 6.73 -0.14 -7.04
CA THR A 78 5.71 -1.12 -7.42
C THR A 78 4.49 -0.42 -8.01
N ALA A 79 3.91 0.55 -7.30
CA ALA A 79 2.78 1.34 -7.79
C ALA A 79 3.09 1.97 -9.16
N LEU A 80 4.29 2.55 -9.31
CA LEU A 80 4.72 3.14 -10.58
C LEU A 80 4.99 2.11 -11.68
N ALA A 81 5.41 0.89 -11.34
CA ALA A 81 5.67 -0.18 -12.32
C ALA A 81 4.36 -0.74 -12.91
N TYR A 82 3.32 -0.84 -12.07
CA TYR A 82 2.01 -1.35 -12.48
C TYR A 82 1.03 -0.23 -12.90
N GLY A 83 1.43 1.05 -12.81
CA GLY A 83 0.53 2.19 -13.07
C GLY A 83 -0.62 2.27 -12.05
N GLY A 84 -0.40 1.74 -10.85
CA GLY A 84 -1.38 1.68 -9.77
C GLY A 84 -1.55 3.00 -9.04
N LYS A 85 -2.61 3.08 -8.22
CA LYS A 85 -2.85 4.23 -7.36
C LYS A 85 -2.39 3.89 -5.94
N LEU A 86 -1.53 4.72 -5.36
CA LEU A 86 -1.01 4.53 -4.02
C LEU A 86 -1.97 5.15 -3.00
N ALA A 87 -2.57 4.31 -2.14
CA ALA A 87 -3.30 4.79 -0.96
C ALA A 87 -2.36 4.78 0.25
N SER A 88 -2.10 5.95 0.82
CA SER A 88 -1.26 6.04 2.02
C SER A 88 -1.77 7.08 3.02
N ILE A 89 -1.63 6.73 4.31
CA ILE A 89 -1.85 7.64 5.43
C ILE A 89 -0.60 8.47 5.76
N ASP A 90 0.56 8.13 5.19
CA ASP A 90 1.78 8.90 5.39
C ASP A 90 1.64 10.28 4.72
N HIS A 91 2.14 11.29 5.43
CA HIS A 91 2.15 12.69 5.05
C HIS A 91 3.37 13.05 4.19
N LEU A 92 4.32 12.13 4.05
CA LEU A 92 5.55 12.36 3.31
C LEU A 92 5.44 11.97 1.82
N PHE A 93 4.55 11.04 1.42
CA PHE A 93 4.32 10.69 0.01
C PHE A 93 3.97 11.87 -0.90
N PRO A 94 3.12 12.85 -0.50
CA PRO A 94 2.85 14.04 -1.31
C PRO A 94 4.09 14.88 -1.69
N LYS A 95 5.23 14.68 -1.02
CA LYS A 95 6.49 15.39 -1.34
C LYS A 95 7.20 14.82 -2.58
N TYR A 96 6.85 13.62 -3.01
CA TYR A 96 7.41 13.00 -4.21
C TYR A 96 6.69 13.49 -5.46
N VAL A 97 7.46 14.04 -6.39
CA VAL A 97 6.93 14.50 -7.68
C VAL A 97 6.54 13.30 -8.55
N GLU A 98 7.29 12.21 -8.44
CA GLU A 98 7.16 11.01 -9.26
C GLU A 98 5.82 10.29 -9.08
N ILE A 99 5.20 10.39 -7.90
CA ILE A 99 3.95 9.70 -7.57
C ILE A 99 2.76 10.65 -7.46
N LYS A 100 2.92 11.94 -7.80
CA LYS A 100 1.85 12.94 -7.64
C LYS A 100 0.55 12.51 -8.35
N ASP A 101 0.68 11.97 -9.56
CA ASP A 101 -0.47 11.48 -10.34
C ASP A 101 -0.91 10.06 -9.95
N HIS A 102 -0.16 9.40 -9.06
CA HIS A 102 -0.45 8.05 -8.59
C HIS A 102 -1.02 8.06 -7.16
N LEU A 103 -0.89 9.14 -6.40
CA LEU A 103 -1.41 9.23 -5.04
C LEU A 103 -2.94 9.37 -5.05
N MET A 104 -3.63 8.60 -4.22
CA MET A 104 -5.07 8.73 -4.03
C MET A 104 -5.40 9.93 -3.14
N GLU A 105 -6.48 10.63 -3.46
CA GLU A 105 -7.02 11.66 -2.59
C GLU A 105 -7.61 11.02 -1.33
N ARG A 106 -7.37 11.65 -0.17
CA ARG A 106 -8.02 11.23 1.07
C ARG A 106 -9.50 11.60 1.00
N ALA A 107 -10.38 10.62 1.23
CA ALA A 107 -11.79 10.92 1.42
C ALA A 107 -11.96 11.86 2.62
N LYS A 108 -12.71 12.95 2.44
CA LYS A 108 -13.01 13.95 3.47
C LYS A 108 -13.99 13.40 4.51
#